data_AF-A0A3A5KW29-F1
#
_entry.id   AF-A0A3A5KW29-F1
#
_cell.length_a   1.000
_cell.length_b   1.000
_cell.length_c   1.000
_cell.angle_alpha   90.00
_cell.angle_beta   90.00
_cell.angle_gamma   90.00
#
_symmetry.space_group_name_H-M   'P 1'
#
loop_
_entity.id
_entity.type
_entity.pdbx_description
1 polymer ?
#
loop_
_entity_poly.entity_id
_entity_poly.type
_entity_poly.pdbx_seq_one_letter_code
_entity_poly.pdbx_strand_id
1 'polypeptide(L)'
;MPKIKFLLADGAELTVEAQNGRTLMETALENSVPGIIAECNGSAACATCHVVLPEEIMSALGPISEHENDMLDFAEASRESGSRLSCQIKVSDAMDNVSVRVPAA
;
A
#
# COMPACT_ATOMS: atom_id res chain seq x y z
N MET A 1 -13.78 -5.84 9.87
CA MET A 1 -13.03 -5.66 8.62
C MET A 1 -12.90 -4.16 8.43
N PRO A 2 -11.71 -3.57 8.64
CA PRO A 2 -11.50 -2.16 8.40
C PRO A 2 -11.84 -1.79 6.95
N LYS A 3 -12.38 -0.58 6.75
CA LYS A 3 -12.61 -0.01 5.42
C LYS A 3 -11.40 0.79 5.00
N ILE A 4 -10.83 0.49 3.85
CA ILE A 4 -9.65 1.19 3.31
C ILE A 4 -10.07 1.93 2.05
N LYS A 5 -9.66 3.20 1.93
CA LYS A 5 -9.95 4.05 0.78
C LYS A 5 -8.71 4.14 -0.09
N PHE A 6 -8.74 3.59 -1.30
CA PHE A 6 -7.68 3.77 -2.28
C PHE A 6 -7.94 5.05 -3.09
N LEU A 7 -7.04 6.02 -2.99
CA LEU A 7 -7.03 7.22 -3.81
C LEU A 7 -6.18 6.95 -5.05
N LEU A 8 -6.82 6.87 -6.21
CA LEU A 8 -6.18 6.51 -7.46
C LEU A 8 -5.53 7.75 -8.12
N ALA A 9 -4.63 7.50 -9.05
CA ALA A 9 -3.90 8.52 -9.80
C ALA A 9 -4.80 9.49 -10.58
N ASP A 10 -5.99 9.03 -11.01
CA ASP A 10 -6.99 9.84 -11.72
C ASP A 10 -7.89 10.67 -10.79
N GLY A 11 -7.66 10.59 -9.47
CA GLY A 11 -8.45 11.27 -8.43
C GLY A 11 -9.70 10.50 -8.00
N ALA A 12 -9.98 9.32 -8.56
CA ALA A 12 -11.07 8.48 -8.09
C ALA A 12 -10.74 7.85 -6.73
N GLU A 13 -11.80 7.56 -5.95
CA GLU A 13 -11.69 6.85 -4.67
C GLU A 13 -12.38 5.50 -4.78
N LEU A 14 -11.68 4.43 -4.37
CA LEU A 14 -12.23 3.10 -4.24
C LEU A 14 -12.18 2.66 -2.77
N THR A 15 -13.34 2.55 -2.13
CA THR A 15 -13.44 2.02 -0.76
C THR A 15 -13.64 0.51 -0.80
N VAL A 16 -12.84 -0.22 -0.02
CA VAL A 16 -12.90 -1.68 0.07
C VAL A 16 -12.93 -2.13 1.52
N GLU A 17 -13.50 -3.30 1.78
CA GLU A 17 -13.39 -3.97 3.07
C GLU A 17 -12.15 -4.86 3.09
N ALA A 18 -11.32 -4.68 4.12
CA ALA A 18 -10.06 -5.39 4.26
C ALA A 18 -10.12 -6.39 5.42
N GLN A 19 -9.52 -7.57 5.23
CA GLN A 19 -9.45 -8.58 6.27
C GLN A 19 -8.15 -8.44 7.07
N ASN A 20 -8.25 -8.39 8.39
CA ASN A 20 -7.08 -8.32 9.27
C ASN A 20 -6.13 -9.50 9.06
N GLY A 21 -4.83 -9.25 9.16
CA GLY A 21 -3.76 -10.25 8.98
C GLY A 21 -3.34 -10.50 7.52
N ARG A 22 -4.16 -10.06 6.56
CA ARG A 22 -3.78 -10.02 5.15
C ARG A 22 -2.87 -8.84 4.86
N THR A 23 -2.19 -8.87 3.73
CA THR A 23 -1.44 -7.71 3.27
C THR A 23 -2.35 -6.69 2.62
N LEU A 24 -1.94 -5.42 2.64
CA LEU A 24 -2.67 -4.36 1.93
C LEU A 24 -2.67 -4.62 0.41
N MET A 25 -1.58 -5.17 -0.12
CA MET A 25 -1.48 -5.62 -1.52
C MET A 25 -2.50 -6.70 -1.87
N GLU A 26 -2.63 -7.75 -1.04
CA GLU A 26 -3.62 -8.80 -1.26
C GLU A 26 -5.05 -8.24 -1.31
N THR A 27 -5.36 -7.31 -0.41
CA THR A 27 -6.65 -6.60 -0.38
C THR A 27 -6.86 -5.79 -1.67
N ALA A 28 -5.81 -5.11 -2.14
CA ALA A 28 -5.86 -4.31 -3.36
C ALA A 28 -6.10 -5.17 -4.62
N LEU A 29 -5.39 -6.30 -4.73
CA LEU A 29 -5.54 -7.22 -5.87
C LEU A 29 -6.94 -7.83 -5.93
N GLU A 30 -7.48 -8.29 -4.80
CA GLU A 30 -8.83 -8.88 -4.75
C GLU A 30 -9.93 -7.91 -5.16
N ASN A 31 -9.73 -6.63 -4.87
CA ASN A 31 -10.67 -5.58 -5.22
C ASN A 31 -10.29 -4.89 -6.55
N SER A 32 -9.33 -5.43 -7.30
CA SER A 32 -8.89 -4.91 -8.60
C SER A 32 -8.50 -3.42 -8.55
N VAL A 33 -7.84 -2.98 -7.48
CA VAL A 33 -7.36 -1.59 -7.33
C VAL A 33 -6.36 -1.28 -8.45
N PRO A 34 -6.65 -0.29 -9.31
CA PRO A 34 -5.74 0.12 -10.39
C PRO A 34 -4.39 0.60 -9.86
N GLY A 35 -3.31 0.32 -10.59
CA GLY A 35 -1.94 0.74 -10.26
C GLY A 35 -1.19 -0.16 -9.28
N ILE A 36 -1.86 -1.15 -8.66
CA ILE A 36 -1.21 -2.17 -7.84
C ILE A 36 -1.07 -3.46 -8.67
N ILE A 37 0.15 -3.76 -9.12
CA ILE A 37 0.44 -4.89 -10.02
C ILE A 37 0.96 -6.10 -9.24
N ALA A 38 1.81 -5.87 -8.23
CA ALA A 38 2.37 -6.90 -7.35
C ALA A 38 3.14 -8.03 -8.07
N GLU A 39 4.01 -7.67 -9.01
CA GLU A 39 4.74 -8.60 -9.88
C GLU A 39 5.49 -9.72 -9.14
N CYS A 40 6.13 -9.43 -8.00
CA CYS A 40 6.86 -10.43 -7.20
C CYS A 40 6.00 -11.20 -6.19
N ASN A 41 4.67 -11.03 -6.21
CA ASN A 41 3.72 -11.65 -5.29
C ASN A 41 4.05 -11.43 -3.80
N GLY A 42 4.55 -10.25 -3.46
CA GLY A 42 4.80 -9.84 -2.07
C GLY A 42 6.13 -10.28 -1.46
N SER A 43 7.06 -10.76 -2.30
CA SER A 43 8.42 -11.15 -1.88
C SER A 43 9.35 -9.97 -1.61
N ALA A 44 8.85 -8.73 -1.63
CA ALA A 44 9.63 -7.49 -1.58
C ALA A 44 10.78 -7.46 -2.61
N ALA A 45 10.57 -8.04 -3.80
CA ALA A 45 11.58 -8.12 -4.87
C ALA A 45 11.21 -7.28 -6.11
N CYS A 46 10.16 -6.47 -6.01
CA CYS A 46 9.76 -5.48 -7.00
C CYS A 46 9.20 -4.24 -6.29
N ALA A 47 8.96 -3.15 -7.01
CA ALA A 47 8.35 -1.93 -6.48
C ALA A 47 6.91 -1.67 -6.97
N THR A 48 6.30 -2.61 -7.71
CA THR A 48 5.03 -2.43 -8.42
C THR A 48 3.77 -2.52 -7.53
N CYS A 49 3.94 -2.44 -6.22
CA CYS A 49 2.85 -2.36 -5.23
C CYS A 49 3.03 -1.14 -4.30
N HIS A 50 3.80 -0.15 -4.77
CA HIS A 50 4.07 1.11 -4.09
C HIS A 50 2.77 1.85 -3.79
N VAL A 51 2.63 2.28 -2.55
CA VAL A 51 1.56 3.14 -2.05
C VAL A 51 2.14 4.22 -1.15
N VAL A 52 1.38 5.30 -0.96
CA VAL A 52 1.71 6.35 -0.01
C VAL A 52 0.63 6.42 1.06
N LEU A 53 1.04 6.34 2.33
CA LEU A 53 0.15 6.38 3.48
C LEU A 53 0.28 7.71 4.25
N PRO A 54 -0.79 8.15 4.95
CA PRO A 54 -0.75 9.31 5.83
C PRO A 54 0.22 9.10 7.00
N GLU A 55 0.86 10.17 7.47
CA GLU A 55 1.80 10.08 8.59
C GLU A 55 1.14 9.55 9.87
N GLU A 56 -0.16 9.84 10.09
CA GLU A 56 -0.88 9.40 11.29
C GLU A 56 -0.96 7.88 11.47
N ILE A 57 -0.92 7.09 10.39
CA ILE A 57 -1.00 5.63 10.48
C ILE A 57 0.38 4.98 10.54
N MET A 58 1.45 5.68 10.14
CA MET A 58 2.77 5.09 9.94
C MET A 58 3.31 4.38 11.19
N SER A 59 3.07 4.93 12.40
CA SER A 59 3.50 4.30 13.64
C SER A 59 2.80 2.97 13.93
N ALA A 60 1.60 2.75 13.40
CA ALA A 60 0.84 1.52 13.57
C ALA A 60 1.27 0.40 12.59
N LEU A 61 1.97 0.74 11.50
CA LEU A 61 2.36 -0.22 10.45
C LEU A 61 3.66 -0.98 10.77
N GLY A 62 4.37 -0.56 11.83
CA GLY A 62 5.71 -1.02 12.12
C GLY A 62 6.76 -0.39 11.20
N PRO A 63 8.05 -0.59 11.53
CA PRO A 63 9.16 0.00 10.78
C PRO A 63 9.24 -0.56 9.37
N ILE A 64 9.71 0.26 8.44
CA ILE A 64 10.13 -0.20 7.12
C ILE A 64 11.37 -1.11 7.28
N SER A 65 11.39 -2.24 6.58
CA SER A 65 12.60 -3.07 6.54
C SER A 65 13.64 -2.46 5.60
N GLU A 66 14.92 -2.77 5.79
CA GLU A 66 16.00 -2.33 4.90
C GLU A 66 15.73 -2.77 3.45
N HIS A 67 15.29 -4.01 3.25
CA HIS A 67 14.99 -4.52 1.92
C HIS A 67 13.81 -3.79 1.25
N GLU A 68 12.74 -3.52 2.00
CA GLU A 68 11.63 -2.72 1.51
C GLU A 68 12.08 -1.30 1.16
N ASN A 69 12.91 -0.70 2.02
CA ASN A 69 13.46 0.64 1.84
C ASN A 69 14.28 0.77 0.55
N ASP A 70 15.13 -0.22 0.26
CA ASP A 70 15.96 -0.24 -0.94
C ASP A 70 15.12 -0.45 -2.21
N MET A 71 14.08 -1.28 -2.13
CA MET A 71 13.18 -1.51 -3.27
C MET A 71 12.35 -0.30 -3.65
N LEU A 72 12.01 0.57 -2.71
CA LEU A 72 11.30 1.81 -3.01
C LEU A 72 12.11 2.78 -3.90
N ASP A 73 13.44 2.65 -3.95
CA ASP A 73 14.28 3.48 -4.83
C ASP A 73 14.16 3.05 -6.30
N PHE A 74 13.60 1.86 -6.56
CA PHE A 74 13.27 1.35 -7.89
C PHE A 74 11.79 1.51 -8.25
N ALA A 75 11.01 2.24 -7.44
CA ALA A 75 9.64 2.58 -7.78
C ALA A 75 9.61 3.50 -9.01
N GLU A 76 8.62 3.28 -9.88
CA GLU A 76 8.44 4.11 -11.07
C GLU A 76 7.98 5.53 -10.68
N ALA A 77 7.01 5.60 -9.76
CA ALA A 77 6.62 6.86 -9.15
C ALA A 77 7.68 7.36 -8.16
N SER A 78 7.81 8.68 -8.05
CA SER A 78 8.75 9.29 -7.11
C SER A 78 8.46 8.89 -5.67
N ARG A 79 9.54 8.66 -4.91
CA ARG A 79 9.46 8.34 -3.49
C ARG A 79 9.06 9.57 -2.67
N GLU A 80 8.08 9.38 -1.78
CA GLU A 80 7.50 10.41 -0.91
C GLU A 80 7.50 9.99 0.56
N SER A 81 7.26 10.95 1.48
CA SER A 81 6.96 10.63 2.89
C SER A 81 5.74 9.70 2.93
N GLY A 82 5.83 8.63 3.72
CA GLY A 82 4.78 7.61 3.79
C GLY A 82 4.81 6.56 2.66
N SER A 83 5.80 6.59 1.76
CA SER A 83 5.98 5.55 0.74
C SER A 83 6.29 4.21 1.38
N ARG A 84 5.53 3.19 0.98
CA ARG A 84 5.66 1.80 1.44
C ARG A 84 5.34 0.84 0.30
N LEU A 85 5.82 -0.40 0.40
CA LEU A 85 5.33 -1.49 -0.43
C LEU A 85 4.11 -2.10 0.25
N SER A 86 2.93 -2.00 -0.37
CA SER A 86 1.67 -2.48 0.24
C SER A 86 1.69 -3.97 0.61
N CYS A 87 2.56 -4.77 -0.01
CA CYS A 87 2.74 -6.19 0.35
C CYS A 87 3.43 -6.39 1.71
N GLN A 88 4.18 -5.41 2.19
CA GLN A 88 4.88 -5.45 3.48
C GLN A 88 4.02 -4.89 4.62
N ILE A 89 2.80 -4.43 4.33
CA ILE A 89 1.87 -3.88 5.31
C ILE A 89 0.81 -4.92 5.62
N LYS A 90 0.66 -5.26 6.91
CA LYS A 90 -0.44 -6.09 7.40
C LYS A 90 -1.64 -5.23 7.79
N VAL A 91 -2.80 -5.61 7.27
CA VAL A 91 -4.09 -4.99 7.63
C VAL A 91 -4.40 -5.27 9.09
N SER A 92 -4.81 -4.22 9.80
CA SER A 92 -5.28 -4.28 11.18
C SER A 92 -6.42 -3.27 11.38
N ASP A 93 -7.13 -3.35 12.49
CA ASP A 93 -8.22 -2.43 12.81
C ASP A 93 -7.78 -0.96 12.89
N ALA A 94 -6.48 -0.69 13.10
CA ALA A 94 -5.93 0.66 13.05
C ALA A 94 -6.08 1.31 11.66
N MET A 95 -6.23 0.52 10.60
CA MET A 95 -6.36 1.00 9.23
C MET A 95 -7.81 1.35 8.85
N ASP A 96 -8.77 1.29 9.77
CA ASP A 96 -10.15 1.64 9.47
C ASP A 96 -10.29 3.12 9.06
N ASN A 97 -10.90 3.33 7.89
CA ASN A 97 -11.06 4.61 7.19
C ASN A 97 -9.75 5.29 6.75
N VAL A 98 -8.62 4.57 6.73
CA VAL A 98 -7.36 5.11 6.20
C VAL A 98 -7.45 5.31 4.69
N SER A 99 -6.97 6.46 4.24
CA SER A 99 -6.82 6.78 2.81
C SER A 99 -5.41 6.43 2.34
N VAL A 100 -5.30 5.44 1.47
CA VAL A 100 -4.06 4.95 0.87
C VAL A 100 -4.00 5.49 -0.55
N ARG A 101 -2.97 6.27 -0.88
CA ARG A 101 -2.81 6.77 -2.25
C ARG A 101 -2.01 5.79 -3.09
N VAL A 102 -2.52 5.51 -4.29
CA VAL A 102 -1.77 4.83 -5.35
C VAL A 102 -1.13 5.93 -6.21
N PRO A 103 0.20 6.09 -6.17
CA PRO A 103 0.86 7.14 -6.91
C PRO A 103 0.75 6.91 -8.43
N ALA A 104 0.70 8.00 -9.19
CA ALA A 104 0.83 7.95 -10.63
C ALA A 104 2.29 7.63 -10.98
N ALA A 105 2.49 6.56 -11.71
CA ALA A 105 3.75 6.23 -12.36
C ALA A 105 3.94 7.09 -13.62
#